data_AF-A0A3B8YA08-F1
#
_entry.id   AF-A0A3B8YA08-F1
#
_cell.length_a   1.000
_cell.length_b   1.000
_cell.length_c   1.000
_cell.angle_alpha   90.00
_cell.angle_beta   90.00
_cell.angle_gamma   90.00
#
_symmetry.space_group_name_H-M   'P 1'
#
loop_
_entity.id
_entity.type
_entity.pdbx_description
1 polymer ?
#
loop_
_entity_poly.entity_id
_entity_poly.type
_entity_poly.pdbx_seq_one_letter_code
_entity_poly.pdbx_strand_id
1 'polypeptide(L)'
;ASLLIFVNIVASLPRTLGNTIDYAQTGGRQAVAQVVILLFVFLIMIVGIVFVQEGTRRIPIISARRQVGRRLYRERTSYLPLRLNQGGVMPIIFASAVLILPQSLAGFFGNQGPVSQVLVQIATLLQPGSWTYIGVYSLLILFFSYFYASLIVNPEDVSKNLKKMGASIPGIRPGEKTKQYLEGVLNRLTFLGAIFLSIVATVPTLVEGATGVTTFRGLGATSLLILVGVAIDTAKQIQTYVISQRYEGMVKQ
;
A
#
# COMPACT_ATOMS: atom_id res chain seq x y z
N ALA A 1 11.98 8.11 -4.94
CA ALA A 1 11.03 8.99 -4.22
C ALA A 1 10.59 8.36 -2.89
N SER A 2 10.03 7.15 -2.87
CA SER A 2 9.59 6.47 -1.65
C SER A 2 10.68 6.28 -0.57
N LEU A 3 11.92 5.98 -0.95
CA LEU A 3 13.05 5.89 -0.02
C LEU A 3 13.38 7.21 0.69
N LEU A 4 13.21 8.36 0.03
CA LEU A 4 13.44 9.66 0.67
C LEU A 4 12.38 9.93 1.75
N ILE A 5 11.12 9.59 1.46
CA ILE A 5 10.02 9.66 2.43
C ILE A 5 10.30 8.71 3.61
N PHE A 6 10.75 7.49 3.32
CA PHE A 6 11.14 6.51 4.35
C PHE A 6 12.24 7.05 5.27
N VAL A 7 13.33 7.60 4.73
CA VAL A 7 14.43 8.16 5.53
C VAL A 7 13.94 9.32 6.40
N ASN A 8 13.09 10.19 5.86
CA ASN A 8 12.53 11.31 6.62
C ASN A 8 11.69 10.83 7.81
N ILE A 9 10.84 9.81 7.60
CA ILE A 9 10.02 9.22 8.66
C ILE A 9 10.91 8.54 9.71
N VAL A 10 11.89 7.74 9.29
CA VAL A 10 12.82 7.06 10.21
C VAL A 10 13.61 8.06 11.05
N ALA A 11 14.04 9.19 10.47
CA ALA A 11 14.74 10.24 11.20
C ALA A 11 13.87 10.90 12.29
N SER A 12 12.55 10.89 12.15
CA SER A 12 11.61 11.42 13.15
C SER A 12 11.29 10.44 14.28
N LEU A 13 11.48 9.12 14.07
CA LEU A 13 11.13 8.08 15.04
C LEU A 13 11.81 8.22 16.41
N PRO A 14 13.12 8.48 16.52
CA PRO A 14 13.77 8.61 17.83
C PRO A 14 13.15 9.72 18.68
N ARG A 15 12.77 10.83 18.03
CA ARG A 15 12.15 11.98 18.69
C ARG A 15 10.75 11.65 19.20
N THR A 16 9.94 10.97 18.38
CA THR A 16 8.58 10.54 18.75
C THR A 16 8.61 9.50 19.87
N LEU A 17 9.56 8.56 19.84
CA LEU A 17 9.76 7.59 20.91
C LEU A 17 10.20 8.26 22.22
N GLY A 18 11.14 9.21 22.15
CA GLY A 18 11.55 10.02 23.32
C GLY A 18 10.37 10.73 23.96
N ASN A 19 9.58 11.46 23.17
CA ASN A 19 8.38 12.14 23.66
C ASN A 19 7.34 11.18 24.28
N THR A 20 7.23 9.96 23.73
CA THR A 20 6.31 8.93 24.27
C THR A 20 6.79 8.37 25.60
N ILE A 21 8.10 8.18 25.75
CA ILE A 21 8.73 7.72 27.00
C ILE A 21 8.61 8.80 28.06
N ASP A 22 8.88 10.07 27.72
CA ASP A 22 8.72 11.20 28.63
C ASP A 22 7.27 11.34 29.09
N TYR A 23 6.31 11.15 28.18
CA TYR A 23 4.88 11.12 28.51
C TYR A 23 4.51 9.97 29.46
N ALA A 24 5.08 8.78 29.26
CA ALA A 24 4.88 7.64 30.15
C ALA A 24 5.51 7.85 31.54
N GLN A 25 6.66 8.52 31.60
CA GLN A 25 7.36 8.82 32.85
C GLN A 25 6.68 9.94 33.66
N THR A 26 6.10 10.94 32.98
CA THR A 26 5.47 12.10 33.63
C THR A 26 3.97 11.93 33.86
N GLY A 27 3.27 11.14 33.06
CA GLY A 27 1.80 11.04 33.06
C GLY A 27 1.18 9.96 33.97
N GLY A 28 1.99 9.32 34.82
CA GLY A 28 1.50 8.33 35.79
C GLY A 28 0.88 7.07 35.18
N ARG A 29 0.10 6.32 35.98
CA ARG A 29 -0.47 5.00 35.61
C ARG A 29 -1.37 5.03 34.37
N GLN A 30 -2.08 6.13 34.14
CA GLN A 30 -2.99 6.31 33.01
C GLN A 30 -2.23 6.53 31.68
N ALA A 31 -1.15 7.32 31.70
CA ALA A 31 -0.29 7.50 30.52
C ALA A 31 0.41 6.20 30.13
N VAL A 32 0.89 5.42 31.10
CA VAL A 32 1.48 4.10 30.84
C VAL A 32 0.45 3.16 30.18
N ALA A 33 -0.79 3.13 30.67
CA ALA A 33 -1.85 2.32 30.07
C ALA A 33 -2.16 2.75 28.62
N GLN A 34 -2.21 4.05 28.34
CA GLN A 34 -2.42 4.57 26.99
C GLN A 34 -1.27 4.21 26.03
N VAL A 35 -0.02 4.28 26.50
CA VAL A 35 1.15 3.89 25.70
C VAL A 35 1.13 2.40 25.37
N VAL A 36 0.74 1.54 26.31
CA VAL A 36 0.60 0.09 26.07
C VAL A 36 -0.49 -0.21 25.05
N ILE A 37 -1.66 0.43 25.16
CA ILE A 37 -2.75 0.30 24.18
C ILE A 37 -2.29 0.75 22.80
N LEU A 38 -1.56 1.86 22.73
CA LEU A 38 -1.03 2.40 21.48
C LEU A 38 -0.05 1.43 20.82
N LEU A 39 0.87 0.85 21.58
CA LEU A 39 1.83 -0.16 21.11
C LEU A 39 1.09 -1.40 20.58
N PHE A 40 0.02 -1.82 21.26
CA PHE A 40 -0.78 -2.95 20.82
C PHE A 40 -1.52 -2.69 19.50
N VAL A 41 -2.18 -1.54 19.37
CA VAL A 41 -2.81 -1.09 18.11
C VAL A 41 -1.79 -1.04 16.99
N PHE A 42 -0.61 -0.50 17.27
CA PHE A 42 0.49 -0.39 16.33
C PHE A 42 0.94 -1.75 15.81
N LEU A 43 1.11 -2.73 16.70
CA LEU A 43 1.51 -4.08 16.32
C LEU A 43 0.45 -4.76 15.45
N ILE A 44 -0.83 -4.62 15.78
CA ILE A 44 -1.95 -5.11 14.96
C ILE A 44 -1.91 -4.46 13.57
N MET A 45 -1.66 -3.15 13.51
CA MET A 45 -1.60 -2.40 12.26
C MET A 45 -0.48 -2.89 11.35
N ILE A 46 0.73 -3.11 11.90
CA ILE A 46 1.86 -3.68 11.14
C ILE A 46 1.46 -5.03 10.54
N VAL A 47 0.91 -5.93 11.36
CA VAL A 47 0.49 -7.26 10.89
C VAL A 47 -0.59 -7.14 9.81
N GLY A 48 -1.56 -6.25 9.99
CA GLY A 48 -2.62 -5.99 9.01
C GLY A 48 -2.08 -5.55 7.65
N ILE A 49 -1.12 -4.62 7.64
CA ILE A 49 -0.48 -4.14 6.39
C ILE A 49 0.31 -5.25 5.72
N VAL A 50 1.14 -5.97 6.48
CA VAL A 50 1.96 -7.06 5.95
C VAL A 50 1.06 -8.09 5.27
N PHE A 51 -0.04 -8.48 5.91
CA PHE A 51 -0.99 -9.44 5.35
C PHE A 51 -1.60 -8.96 4.02
N VAL A 52 -2.00 -7.69 3.95
CA VAL A 52 -2.60 -7.10 2.75
C VAL A 52 -1.57 -6.93 1.62
N GLN A 53 -0.33 -6.55 1.94
CA GLN A 53 0.73 -6.31 0.95
C GLN A 53 1.43 -7.58 0.47
N GLU A 54 1.47 -8.64 1.28
CA GLU A 54 1.97 -9.95 0.88
C GLU A 54 0.88 -10.86 0.32
N GLY A 55 -0.40 -10.52 0.53
CA GLY A 55 -1.53 -11.22 -0.06
C GLY A 55 -1.40 -11.33 -1.58
N THR A 56 -1.22 -12.53 -2.08
CA THR A 56 -1.17 -12.81 -3.53
C THR A 56 -2.15 -13.90 -3.92
N ARG A 57 -2.89 -13.66 -4.99
CA ARG A 57 -3.71 -14.65 -5.67
C ARG A 57 -2.86 -15.31 -6.75
N ARG A 58 -2.65 -16.62 -6.62
CA ARG A 58 -1.93 -17.42 -7.61
C ARG A 58 -2.91 -17.92 -8.67
N ILE A 59 -2.77 -17.47 -9.91
CA ILE A 59 -3.56 -17.97 -11.05
C ILE A 59 -2.73 -19.05 -11.74
N PRO A 60 -3.16 -20.32 -11.76
CA PRO A 60 -2.41 -21.36 -12.46
C PRO A 60 -2.39 -21.09 -13.97
N ILE A 61 -1.23 -21.31 -14.58
CA ILE A 61 -1.04 -21.22 -16.03
C ILE A 61 -0.49 -22.54 -16.56
N ILE A 62 -1.00 -22.94 -17.70
CA ILE A 62 -0.54 -24.11 -18.46
C ILE A 62 0.26 -23.59 -19.64
N SER A 63 1.54 -23.95 -19.69
CA SER A 63 2.38 -23.71 -20.86
C SER A 63 2.15 -24.79 -21.91
N ALA A 64 2.03 -24.37 -23.17
CA ALA A 64 1.93 -25.26 -24.30
C ALA A 64 3.13 -26.22 -24.31
N ARG A 65 2.84 -27.51 -24.43
CA ARG A 65 3.86 -28.56 -24.52
C ARG A 65 4.72 -28.30 -25.75
N ARG A 66 6.02 -28.04 -25.56
CA ARG A 66 6.98 -28.22 -26.65
C ARG A 66 7.28 -29.71 -26.73
N GLN A 67 6.64 -30.41 -27.64
CA GLN A 67 6.97 -31.82 -27.92
C GLN A 67 8.35 -31.86 -28.59
N VAL A 68 9.35 -32.38 -27.88
CA VAL A 68 10.67 -32.69 -28.45
C VAL A 68 10.79 -34.22 -28.49
N GLY A 69 10.58 -34.82 -29.66
CA GLY A 69 10.60 -36.27 -29.86
C GLY A 69 9.36 -37.01 -29.34
N ARG A 70 9.56 -38.21 -28.75
CA ARG A 70 8.50 -39.12 -28.26
C ARG A 70 8.23 -39.05 -26.75
N ARG A 71 8.90 -38.13 -26.03
CA ARG A 71 8.77 -37.98 -24.57
C ARG A 71 7.93 -36.75 -24.23
N LEU A 72 6.81 -37.00 -23.57
CA LEU A 72 5.98 -35.97 -22.94
C LEU A 72 6.70 -35.47 -21.68
N TYR A 73 7.28 -34.28 -21.76
CA TYR A 73 7.80 -33.61 -20.56
C TYR A 73 6.64 -33.23 -19.64
N ARG A 74 6.79 -33.60 -18.36
CA ARG A 74 5.83 -33.35 -17.29
C ARG A 74 5.55 -31.85 -17.16
N GLU A 75 4.28 -31.51 -17.16
CA GLU A 75 3.73 -30.18 -16.97
C GLU A 75 4.21 -29.62 -15.62
N ARG A 76 5.20 -28.71 -15.63
CA ARG A 76 5.44 -27.89 -14.43
C ARG A 76 4.29 -26.90 -14.37
N THR A 77 3.38 -27.09 -13.42
CA THR A 77 2.34 -26.11 -13.11
C THR A 77 3.00 -24.81 -12.71
N SER A 78 2.95 -23.82 -13.59
CA SER A 78 3.39 -22.47 -13.27
C SER A 78 2.18 -21.65 -12.83
N TYR A 79 2.41 -20.51 -12.20
CA TYR A 79 1.34 -19.61 -11.81
C TYR A 79 1.73 -18.16 -12.06
N LEU A 80 0.73 -17.35 -12.41
CA LEU A 80 0.83 -15.90 -12.46
C LEU A 80 0.40 -15.35 -11.09
N PRO A 81 1.32 -14.76 -10.30
CA PRO A 81 0.97 -14.12 -9.04
C PRO A 81 0.36 -12.74 -9.30
N LEU A 82 -0.87 -12.52 -8.83
CA LEU A 82 -1.48 -11.20 -8.76
C LEU A 82 -1.58 -10.76 -7.30
N ARG A 83 -0.99 -9.62 -6.96
CA ARG A 83 -1.06 -9.09 -5.59
C ARG A 83 -2.47 -8.56 -5.30
N LEU A 84 -2.90 -8.67 -4.05
CA LEU A 84 -4.15 -8.08 -3.56
C LEU A 84 -4.11 -6.57 -3.73
N ASN A 85 -2.96 -5.98 -3.41
CA ASN A 85 -2.64 -4.60 -3.69
C ASN A 85 -1.46 -4.54 -4.67
N GLN A 86 -1.76 -4.26 -5.93
CA GLN A 86 -0.72 -4.10 -6.96
C GLN A 86 0.17 -2.89 -6.68
N GLY A 87 -0.38 -1.88 -6.01
CA GLY A 87 0.26 -0.59 -5.81
C GLY A 87 1.22 -0.45 -4.64
N GLY A 88 1.30 -1.47 -3.78
CA GLY A 88 2.04 -1.36 -2.53
C GLY A 88 1.57 -0.13 -1.74
N VAL A 89 2.50 0.70 -1.31
CA VAL A 89 2.18 1.87 -0.47
C VAL A 89 1.71 3.09 -1.26
N MET A 90 1.96 3.13 -2.57
CA MET A 90 1.78 4.35 -3.36
C MET A 90 0.38 4.96 -3.28
N PRO A 91 -0.72 4.18 -3.35
CA PRO A 91 -2.07 4.74 -3.18
C PRO A 91 -2.27 5.54 -1.89
N ILE A 92 -1.71 5.06 -0.77
CA ILE A 92 -1.79 5.71 0.54
C ILE A 92 -1.01 7.03 0.53
N ILE A 93 0.20 7.02 -0.05
CA ILE A 93 1.05 8.22 -0.15
C ILE A 93 0.34 9.30 -0.97
N PHE A 94 -0.18 8.95 -2.15
CA PHE A 94 -0.89 9.91 -2.99
C PHE A 94 -2.16 10.46 -2.32
N ALA A 95 -2.95 9.60 -1.67
CA ALA A 95 -4.12 10.05 -0.90
C ALA A 95 -3.72 11.04 0.21
N SER A 96 -2.66 10.74 0.97
CA SER A 96 -2.17 11.62 2.04
C SER A 96 -1.62 12.95 1.50
N ALA A 97 -0.92 12.94 0.37
CA ALA A 97 -0.39 14.14 -0.25
C ALA A 97 -1.54 15.07 -0.70
N VAL A 98 -2.57 14.50 -1.35
CA VAL A 98 -3.76 15.26 -1.78
C VAL A 98 -4.48 15.92 -0.61
N LEU A 99 -4.55 15.26 0.55
CA LEU A 99 -5.17 15.85 1.74
C LEU A 99 -4.38 17.00 2.36
N ILE A 100 -3.05 16.98 2.24
CA ILE A 100 -2.16 18.02 2.78
C ILE A 100 -2.08 19.25 1.85
N LEU A 101 -2.40 19.08 0.55
CA LEU A 101 -2.30 20.14 -0.45
C LEU A 101 -3.13 21.40 -0.10
N PRO A 102 -4.42 21.33 0.28
CA PRO A 102 -5.20 22.53 0.57
C PRO A 102 -4.62 23.35 1.72
N GLN A 103 -4.17 22.71 2.79
CA GLN A 103 -3.54 23.39 3.94
C GLN A 103 -2.23 24.06 3.52
N SER A 104 -1.43 23.39 2.69
CA SER A 104 -0.15 23.91 2.22
C SER A 104 -0.34 25.12 1.30
N LEU A 105 -1.33 25.06 0.41
CA LEU A 105 -1.68 26.18 -0.48
C LEU A 105 -2.25 27.37 0.31
N ALA A 106 -3.10 27.13 1.31
CA ALA A 106 -3.61 28.19 2.18
C ALA A 106 -2.47 28.95 2.90
N GLY A 107 -1.46 28.22 3.38
CA GLY A 107 -0.26 28.81 3.98
C GLY A 107 0.59 29.60 2.99
N PHE A 108 0.64 29.19 1.73
CA PHE A 108 1.41 29.87 0.68
C PHE A 108 0.74 31.16 0.17
N PHE A 109 -0.58 31.16 0.01
CA PHE A 109 -1.35 32.35 -0.41
C PHE A 109 -1.64 33.35 0.73
N GLY A 110 -1.13 33.08 1.93
CA GLY A 110 -1.08 34.02 3.04
C GLY A 110 -2.44 34.55 3.48
N ASN A 111 -3.42 33.69 3.83
CA ASN A 111 -4.69 34.00 4.52
C ASN A 111 -5.47 35.29 4.15
N GLN A 112 -5.17 35.94 3.04
CA GLN A 112 -5.72 37.24 2.65
C GLN A 112 -6.27 37.12 1.22
N GLY A 113 -7.49 36.60 1.14
CA GLY A 113 -8.26 36.54 -0.11
C GLY A 113 -9.45 35.57 0.00
N PRO A 114 -10.51 35.75 -0.81
CA PRO A 114 -11.69 34.88 -0.78
C PRO A 114 -11.35 33.42 -1.13
N VAL A 115 -10.34 33.21 -1.99
CA VAL A 115 -9.80 31.88 -2.30
C VAL A 115 -9.13 31.26 -1.07
N SER A 116 -8.32 32.02 -0.32
CA SER A 116 -7.68 31.52 0.90
C SER A 116 -8.68 31.11 1.98
N GLN A 117 -9.81 31.83 2.11
CA GLN A 117 -10.87 31.48 3.07
C GLN A 117 -11.56 30.16 2.72
N VAL A 118 -11.82 29.91 1.43
CA VAL A 118 -12.34 28.63 0.95
C VAL A 118 -11.33 27.50 1.18
N LEU A 119 -10.04 27.74 0.91
CA LEU A 119 -9.00 26.75 1.19
C LEU A 119 -8.85 26.45 2.68
N VAL A 120 -8.97 27.46 3.55
CA VAL A 120 -8.95 27.28 5.00
C VAL A 120 -10.18 26.51 5.47
N GLN A 121 -11.37 26.80 4.94
CA GLN A 121 -12.59 26.03 5.24
C GLN A 121 -12.49 24.56 4.78
N ILE A 122 -11.90 24.31 3.62
CA ILE A 122 -11.64 22.95 3.15
C ILE A 122 -10.60 22.27 4.06
N ALA A 123 -9.54 22.97 4.46
CA ALA A 123 -8.52 22.44 5.34
C ALA A 123 -9.06 22.13 6.74
N THR A 124 -9.98 22.94 7.29
CA THR A 124 -10.63 22.65 8.58
C THR A 124 -11.56 21.45 8.50
N LEU A 125 -12.31 21.29 7.40
CA LEU A 125 -13.13 20.10 7.15
C LEU A 125 -12.30 18.83 6.92
N LEU A 126 -11.05 18.98 6.47
CA LEU A 126 -10.09 17.90 6.26
C LEU A 126 -9.10 17.74 7.43
N GLN A 127 -9.43 18.27 8.62
CA GLN A 127 -8.58 18.02 9.78
C GLN A 127 -8.67 16.55 10.22
N PRO A 128 -7.53 15.94 10.60
CA PRO A 128 -7.49 14.62 11.22
C PRO A 128 -8.38 14.59 12.47
N GLY A 129 -9.40 13.71 12.46
CA GLY A 129 -10.36 13.56 13.55
C GLY A 129 -11.81 13.86 13.16
N SER A 130 -12.06 14.50 12.02
CA SER A 130 -13.43 14.63 11.49
C SER A 130 -13.88 13.35 10.76
N TRP A 131 -15.17 13.01 10.86
CA TRP A 131 -15.76 11.93 10.06
C TRP A 131 -15.66 12.20 8.55
N THR A 132 -15.65 13.48 8.15
CA THR A 132 -15.42 13.90 6.75
C THR A 132 -14.03 13.52 6.28
N TYR A 133 -13.00 13.69 7.12
CA TYR A 133 -11.63 13.29 6.80
C TYR A 133 -11.55 11.79 6.51
N ILE A 134 -12.17 10.96 7.36
CA ILE A 134 -12.17 9.50 7.21
C ILE A 134 -12.82 9.09 5.89
N GLY A 135 -13.98 9.66 5.57
CA GLY A 135 -14.71 9.36 4.34
C GLY A 135 -13.92 9.76 3.09
N VAL A 136 -13.39 11.00 3.06
CA VAL A 136 -12.60 11.49 1.92
C VAL A 136 -11.29 10.73 1.78
N TYR A 137 -10.60 10.43 2.88
CA TYR A 137 -9.35 9.69 2.85
C TYR A 137 -9.55 8.26 2.33
N SER A 138 -10.60 7.58 2.79
CA SER A 138 -10.97 6.25 2.33
C SER A 138 -11.32 6.23 0.85
N LEU A 139 -12.07 7.24 0.37
CA LEU A 139 -12.43 7.38 -1.03
C LEU A 139 -11.20 7.64 -1.91
N LEU A 140 -10.28 8.50 -1.46
CA LEU A 140 -9.03 8.76 -2.16
C LEU A 140 -8.15 7.51 -2.23
N ILE A 141 -8.05 6.73 -1.15
CA ILE A 141 -7.32 5.45 -1.16
C ILE A 141 -7.93 4.49 -2.19
N LEU A 142 -9.26 4.36 -2.24
CA LEU A 142 -9.95 3.57 -3.25
C LEU A 142 -9.61 4.04 -4.66
N PHE A 143 -9.79 5.33 -4.94
CA PHE A 143 -9.51 5.93 -6.24
C PHE A 143 -8.05 5.68 -6.68
N PHE A 144 -7.08 6.01 -5.83
CA PHE A 144 -5.67 5.84 -6.18
C PHE A 144 -5.25 4.37 -6.25
N SER A 145 -5.88 3.47 -5.49
CA SER A 145 -5.61 2.04 -5.59
C SER A 145 -6.04 1.49 -6.95
N TYR A 146 -7.19 1.93 -7.46
CA TYR A 146 -7.65 1.58 -8.81
C TYR A 146 -6.79 2.19 -9.91
N PHE A 147 -6.53 3.49 -9.81
CA PHE A 147 -5.72 4.23 -10.76
C PHE A 147 -4.32 3.62 -10.87
N TYR A 148 -3.70 3.27 -9.75
CA TYR A 148 -2.35 2.75 -9.76
C TYR A 148 -2.29 1.26 -10.13
N ALA A 149 -3.32 0.47 -9.80
CA ALA A 149 -3.42 -0.93 -10.25
C ALA A 149 -3.50 -1.05 -11.77
N SER A 150 -4.26 -0.17 -12.45
CA SER A 150 -4.37 -0.18 -13.92
C SER A 150 -3.09 0.27 -14.62
N LEU A 151 -2.31 1.16 -13.98
CA LEU A 151 -1.02 1.60 -14.51
C LEU A 151 0.07 0.52 -14.43
N ILE A 152 0.12 -0.26 -13.34
CA ILE A 152 1.14 -1.31 -13.19
C ILE A 152 0.78 -2.55 -14.00
N VAL A 153 -0.46 -3.03 -13.86
CA VAL A 153 -0.89 -4.30 -14.44
C VAL A 153 -1.95 -4.01 -15.49
N ASN A 154 -1.50 -3.89 -16.74
CA ASN A 154 -2.40 -3.84 -17.88
C ASN A 154 -2.83 -5.28 -18.26
N PRO A 155 -4.11 -5.66 -18.05
CA PRO A 155 -4.61 -7.00 -18.35
C PRO A 155 -4.46 -7.38 -19.83
N GLU A 156 -4.52 -6.39 -20.73
CA GLU A 156 -4.34 -6.60 -22.15
C GLU A 156 -2.92 -7.05 -22.48
N ASP A 157 -1.92 -6.36 -21.93
CA ASP A 157 -0.51 -6.70 -22.15
C ASP A 157 -0.15 -8.05 -21.51
N VAL A 158 -0.67 -8.33 -20.31
CA VAL A 158 -0.49 -9.64 -19.66
C VAL A 158 -1.09 -10.75 -20.52
N SER A 159 -2.29 -10.55 -21.08
CA SER A 159 -2.93 -11.55 -21.96
C SER A 159 -2.14 -11.79 -23.26
N LYS A 160 -1.61 -10.72 -23.86
CA LYS A 160 -0.76 -10.79 -25.07
C LYS A 160 0.54 -11.51 -24.76
N ASN A 161 1.17 -11.21 -23.62
CA ASN A 161 2.41 -11.86 -23.19
C ASN A 161 2.21 -13.35 -22.89
N LEU A 162 1.12 -13.73 -22.20
CA LEU A 162 0.77 -15.14 -22.01
C LEU A 162 0.60 -15.87 -23.34
N LYS A 163 -0.12 -15.27 -24.30
CA LYS A 163 -0.28 -15.83 -25.65
C LYS A 163 1.06 -15.98 -26.39
N LYS A 164 1.94 -14.97 -26.33
CA LYS A 164 3.29 -15.03 -26.93
C LYS A 164 4.17 -16.12 -26.32
N MET A 165 4.06 -16.33 -25.00
CA MET A 165 4.80 -17.39 -24.28
C MET A 165 4.21 -18.78 -24.48
N GLY A 166 3.12 -18.93 -25.25
CA GLY A 166 2.37 -20.18 -25.37
C GLY A 166 1.72 -20.62 -24.06
N ALA A 167 1.55 -19.72 -23.09
CA ALA A 167 0.89 -20.01 -21.81
C ALA A 167 -0.59 -19.62 -21.86
N SER A 168 -1.43 -20.40 -21.19
CA SER A 168 -2.88 -20.18 -21.12
C SER A 168 -3.41 -20.49 -19.73
N ILE A 169 -4.49 -19.82 -19.34
CA ILE A 169 -5.20 -20.12 -18.09
C ILE A 169 -6.11 -21.33 -18.36
N PRO A 170 -6.09 -22.38 -17.51
CA PRO A 170 -6.97 -23.53 -17.68
C PRO A 170 -8.44 -23.11 -17.83
N GLY A 171 -9.12 -23.61 -18.86
CA GLY A 171 -10.54 -23.33 -19.11
C GLY A 171 -10.85 -22.00 -19.78
N ILE A 172 -9.85 -21.17 -20.12
CA ILE A 172 -10.06 -19.86 -20.74
C ILE A 172 -9.29 -19.77 -22.06
N ARG A 173 -10.00 -19.40 -23.14
CA ARG A 173 -9.37 -19.24 -24.46
C ARG A 173 -8.34 -18.09 -24.45
N PRO A 174 -7.10 -18.30 -24.95
CA PRO A 174 -6.08 -17.26 -25.02
C PRO A 174 -6.52 -16.04 -25.84
N GLY A 175 -6.15 -14.84 -25.39
CA GLY A 175 -6.53 -13.57 -26.03
C GLY A 175 -7.63 -12.86 -25.24
N GLU A 176 -8.69 -12.44 -25.92
CA GLU A 176 -9.72 -11.56 -25.36
C GLU A 176 -10.42 -12.13 -24.11
N LYS A 177 -10.71 -13.44 -24.10
CA LYS A 177 -11.32 -14.09 -22.92
C LYS A 177 -10.37 -14.14 -21.72
N THR A 178 -9.06 -14.20 -21.97
CA THR A 178 -8.04 -14.10 -20.91
C THR A 178 -7.96 -12.69 -20.36
N LYS A 179 -8.03 -11.66 -21.22
CA LYS A 179 -8.09 -10.24 -20.80
C LYS A 179 -9.28 -9.98 -19.88
N GLN A 180 -10.49 -10.33 -20.32
CA GLN A 180 -11.74 -10.14 -19.53
C GLN A 180 -11.69 -10.84 -18.17
N TYR A 181 -11.12 -12.05 -18.12
CA TYR A 181 -10.93 -12.76 -16.87
C TYR A 181 -9.95 -12.06 -15.94
N LEU A 182 -8.79 -11.64 -16.45
CA LEU A 182 -7.79 -10.92 -15.67
C LEU A 182 -8.31 -9.58 -15.16
N GLU A 183 -9.07 -8.84 -15.97
CA GLU A 183 -9.77 -7.61 -15.56
C GLU A 183 -10.72 -7.87 -14.38
N GLY A 184 -11.58 -8.89 -14.49
CA GLY A 184 -12.51 -9.24 -13.43
C GLY A 184 -11.81 -9.66 -12.14
N VAL A 185 -10.68 -10.38 -12.25
CA VAL A 185 -9.87 -10.77 -11.09
C VAL A 185 -9.19 -9.55 -10.47
N LEU A 186 -8.53 -8.71 -11.27
CA LEU A 186 -7.85 -7.51 -10.80
C LEU A 186 -8.80 -6.54 -10.12
N ASN A 187 -9.97 -6.28 -10.71
CA ASN A 187 -10.97 -5.38 -10.13
C ASN A 187 -11.41 -5.86 -8.73
N ARG A 188 -11.74 -7.16 -8.57
CA ARG A 188 -12.13 -7.73 -7.27
C ARG A 188 -11.00 -7.72 -6.25
N LEU A 189 -9.77 -8.01 -6.68
CA LEU A 189 -8.61 -7.97 -5.80
C LEU A 189 -8.32 -6.55 -5.33
N THR A 190 -8.28 -5.59 -6.26
CA THR A 190 -8.04 -4.18 -5.94
C THR A 190 -9.15 -3.61 -5.06
N PHE A 191 -10.41 -3.98 -5.28
CA PHE A 191 -11.52 -3.57 -4.41
C PHE A 191 -11.31 -4.02 -2.96
N LEU A 192 -11.03 -5.31 -2.76
CA LEU A 192 -10.78 -5.88 -1.44
C LEU A 192 -9.54 -5.25 -0.81
N GLY A 193 -8.43 -5.18 -1.56
CA GLY A 193 -7.19 -4.55 -1.10
C GLY A 193 -7.40 -3.10 -0.67
N ALA A 194 -8.11 -2.31 -1.48
CA ALA A 194 -8.35 -0.90 -1.20
C ALA A 194 -9.23 -0.67 0.05
N ILE A 195 -10.29 -1.47 0.24
CA ILE A 195 -11.12 -1.41 1.45
C ILE A 195 -10.28 -1.73 2.68
N PHE A 196 -9.52 -2.82 2.64
CA PHE A 196 -8.66 -3.20 3.76
C PHE A 196 -7.62 -2.11 4.06
N LEU A 197 -6.98 -1.53 3.04
CA LEU A 197 -6.02 -0.44 3.22
C LEU A 197 -6.68 0.82 3.80
N SER A 198 -7.88 1.17 3.35
CA SER A 198 -8.65 2.31 3.86
C SER A 198 -9.01 2.12 5.34
N ILE A 199 -9.45 0.93 5.73
CA ILE A 199 -9.74 0.61 7.14
C ILE A 199 -8.47 0.74 7.96
N VAL A 200 -7.40 0.06 7.57
CA VAL A 200 -6.11 0.08 8.29
C VAL A 200 -5.54 1.50 8.37
N ALA A 201 -5.72 2.32 7.33
CA ALA A 201 -5.26 3.71 7.32
C ALA A 201 -6.10 4.65 8.19
N THR A 202 -7.33 4.28 8.51
CA THR A 202 -8.25 5.04 9.36
C THR A 202 -8.13 4.68 10.84
N VAL A 203 -7.66 3.47 11.17
CA VAL A 203 -7.50 3.03 12.58
C VAL A 203 -6.73 4.05 13.43
N PRO A 204 -5.61 4.61 12.98
CA PRO A 204 -4.86 5.51 13.84
C PRO A 204 -5.57 6.82 14.15
N THR A 205 -6.27 7.40 13.18
CA THR A 205 -7.01 8.64 13.40
C THR A 205 -8.16 8.45 14.38
N LEU A 206 -8.79 7.28 14.38
CA LEU A 206 -9.80 6.90 15.37
C LEU A 206 -9.20 6.71 16.77
N VAL A 207 -8.04 6.06 16.87
CA VAL A 207 -7.36 5.83 18.16
C VAL A 207 -6.85 7.14 18.75
N GLU A 208 -6.32 8.05 17.93
CA GLU A 208 -5.93 9.40 18.34
C GLU A 208 -7.14 10.19 18.87
N GLY A 209 -8.28 10.14 18.17
CA GLY A 209 -9.51 10.79 18.61
C GLY A 209 -10.07 10.27 19.93
N ALA A 210 -9.91 8.97 20.21
CA ALA A 210 -10.40 8.33 21.44
C ALA A 210 -9.45 8.50 22.64
N THR A 211 -8.13 8.50 22.41
CA THR A 211 -7.13 8.54 23.49
C THR A 211 -6.69 9.95 23.86
N GLY A 212 -6.88 10.94 22.99
CA GLY A 212 -6.44 12.32 23.20
C GLY A 212 -4.93 12.51 23.22
N VAL A 213 -4.15 11.43 23.02
CA VAL A 213 -2.69 11.45 23.01
C VAL A 213 -2.22 12.02 21.67
N THR A 214 -1.78 13.28 21.69
CA THR A 214 -1.31 13.98 20.48
C THR A 214 0.11 13.59 20.07
N THR A 215 0.79 12.69 20.80
CA THR A 215 2.17 12.27 20.50
C THR A 215 2.32 11.66 19.10
N PHE A 216 1.22 11.14 18.51
CA PHE A 216 1.20 10.60 17.15
C PHE A 216 0.50 11.50 16.11
N ARG A 217 0.01 12.68 16.51
CA ARG A 217 -0.86 13.53 15.68
C ARG A 217 -0.22 13.86 14.34
N GLY A 218 -0.90 13.49 13.25
CA GLY A 218 -0.63 13.90 11.87
C GLY A 218 0.57 13.27 11.17
N LEU A 219 1.61 12.86 11.90
CA LEU A 219 2.88 12.36 11.34
C LEU A 219 3.39 11.07 11.99
N GLY A 220 2.69 10.46 12.94
CA GLY A 220 3.17 9.25 13.63
C GLY A 220 2.65 7.94 13.03
N ALA A 221 1.37 7.88 12.69
CA ALA A 221 0.75 6.61 12.32
C ALA A 221 0.59 6.40 10.82
N THR A 222 0.16 7.40 10.05
CA THR A 222 0.18 7.37 8.58
C THR A 222 1.61 7.25 8.05
N SER A 223 2.56 7.93 8.69
CA SER A 223 3.98 7.76 8.39
C SER A 223 4.46 6.34 8.66
N LEU A 224 3.97 5.68 9.72
CA LEU A 224 4.32 4.30 9.98
C LEU A 224 3.77 3.35 8.89
N LEU A 225 2.52 3.55 8.47
CA LEU A 225 1.96 2.78 7.35
C LEU A 225 2.85 2.88 6.11
N ILE A 226 3.32 4.10 5.85
CA ILE A 226 4.22 4.39 4.73
C ILE A 226 5.57 3.70 4.95
N LEU A 227 6.13 3.79 6.15
CA LEU A 227 7.42 3.20 6.51
C LEU A 227 7.43 1.69 6.31
N VAL A 228 6.43 0.99 6.86
CA VAL A 228 6.36 -0.49 6.80
C VAL A 228 6.27 -0.96 5.38
N GLY A 229 5.40 -0.36 4.58
CA GLY A 229 5.24 -0.85 3.22
C GLY A 229 6.38 -0.43 2.29
N VAL A 230 7.03 0.72 2.50
CA VAL A 230 8.25 1.06 1.75
C VAL A 230 9.39 0.12 2.15
N ALA A 231 9.48 -0.29 3.42
CA ALA A 231 10.43 -1.32 3.85
C ALA A 231 10.16 -2.67 3.14
N ILE A 232 8.90 -3.09 3.04
CA ILE A 232 8.51 -4.32 2.33
C ILE A 232 8.84 -4.23 0.84
N ASP A 233 8.52 -3.11 0.18
CA ASP A 233 8.84 -2.92 -1.24
C ASP A 233 10.35 -2.91 -1.48
N THR A 234 11.12 -2.26 -0.60
CA THR A 234 12.59 -2.24 -0.66
C THR A 234 13.16 -3.65 -0.47
N ALA A 235 12.69 -4.38 0.53
CA ALA A 235 13.12 -5.76 0.77
C ALA A 235 12.84 -6.67 -0.44
N LYS A 236 11.65 -6.56 -1.05
CA LYS A 236 11.27 -7.31 -2.25
C LYS A 236 12.15 -6.97 -3.46
N GLN A 237 12.50 -5.69 -3.65
CA GLN A 237 13.41 -5.27 -4.71
C GLN A 237 14.81 -5.84 -4.52
N ILE A 238 15.35 -5.76 -3.30
CA ILE A 238 16.66 -6.34 -2.97
C ILE A 238 16.65 -7.85 -3.20
N GLN A 239 15.62 -8.56 -2.71
CA GLN A 239 15.50 -10.01 -2.91
C GLN A 239 15.46 -10.38 -4.40
N THR A 240 14.69 -9.62 -5.20
CA THR A 240 14.60 -9.84 -6.66
C THR A 240 15.97 -9.66 -7.33
N TYR A 241 16.70 -8.61 -6.94
CA TYR A 241 18.04 -8.34 -7.46
C TYR A 241 19.07 -9.42 -7.09
N VAL A 242 19.05 -9.91 -5.84
CA VAL A 242 19.92 -11.00 -5.38
C VAL A 242 19.62 -12.29 -6.15
N ILE A 243 18.34 -12.61 -6.39
CA ILE A 243 17.93 -13.78 -7.17
C ILE A 243 18.46 -13.68 -8.61
N SER A 244 18.34 -12.52 -9.26
CA SER A 244 18.87 -12.35 -10.62
C SER A 244 20.39 -12.54 -10.69
N GLN A 245 21.14 -12.05 -9.71
CA GLN A 245 22.58 -12.21 -9.66
C GLN A 245 23.01 -13.67 -9.45
N ARG A 246 22.29 -14.41 -8.61
CA ARG A 246 22.51 -15.87 -8.43
C ARG A 246 22.25 -16.64 -9.72
N TYR A 247 21.26 -16.23 -10.52
CA TYR A 247 20.96 -16.83 -11.83
C TYR A 247 22.08 -16.60 -12.85
N GLU A 248 22.65 -15.40 -12.94
CA GLU A 248 23.79 -15.14 -13.84
C GLU A 248 25.03 -15.97 -13.51
N GLY A 249 25.28 -16.21 -12.21
CA GLY A 249 26.37 -17.08 -11.76
C GLY A 249 26.21 -18.56 -12.16
N MET A 250 24.97 -19.04 -12.30
CA MET A 250 24.68 -20.41 -12.73
C MET A 250 24.67 -20.59 -14.26
N VAL A 251 24.45 -19.53 -15.03
CA VAL A 251 24.45 -19.58 -16.51
C VAL A 251 25.87 -19.41 -17.09
N LYS A 252 26.81 -18.88 -16.31
CA LYS A 252 28.24 -18.75 -16.70
C LYS A 252 29.10 -19.96 -16.29
N GLN A 253 28.54 -20.98 -15.64
CA GLN A 253 29.18 -22.29 -15.40
C GLN A 253 28.63 -23.31 -16.38
#